data_AF-A0A134B9B2-F1
#
_entry.id   AF-A0A134B9B2-F1
#
_cell.length_a   1.000
_cell.length_b   1.000
_cell.length_c   1.000
_cell.angle_alpha   90.00
_cell.angle_beta   90.00
_cell.angle_gamma   90.00
#
_symmetry.space_group_name_H-M   'P 1'
#
loop_
_entity.id
_entity.type
_entity.pdbx_description
1 polymer ?
#
loop_
_entity_poly.entity_id
_entity_poly.type
_entity_poly.pdbx_seq_one_letter_code
_entity_poly.pdbx_strand_id
1 'polypeptide(L)'
;CILGGCEITYDKITSVHHWNDGFIAYQGSVYRVSAGTIDQVDQADTFYWLFSRTETASKVFEDGAEHNTQVVYVAQLASMRFAPEAGDYIADKNLPRLGVDFARSPRLNYSYNGIGSVVNFQELSRYSGILTLRFEPKDALPTTGNFGTFLLSGINNMAGRYTFVDPNMPPTDIDVVNGKLTCRQKLGEGFSRSHATLEHRTYISILISWDYEENNG
;
A
#
# COMPACT_ATOMS: atom_id res chain seq x y z
N CYS A 1 -4.84 13.53 3.09
CA CYS A 1 -3.63 12.86 2.58
C CYS A 1 -2.50 13.87 2.46
N ILE A 2 -1.26 13.48 2.71
CA ILE A 2 -0.08 14.27 2.35
C ILE A 2 0.13 14.09 0.84
N LEU A 3 0.20 15.19 0.09
CA LEU A 3 0.39 15.17 -1.36
C LEU A 3 1.88 15.14 -1.76
N GLY A 4 2.74 15.65 -0.89
CA GLY A 4 4.19 15.70 -1.05
C GLY A 4 4.85 16.48 0.09
N GLY A 5 6.11 16.15 0.40
CA GLY A 5 6.83 16.69 1.56
C GLY A 5 6.23 16.22 2.89
N CYS A 6 6.22 17.09 3.90
CA CYS A 6 5.71 16.81 5.25
C CYS A 6 6.36 15.58 5.93
N GLU A 7 7.59 15.25 5.56
CA GLU A 7 8.36 14.14 6.12
C GLU A 7 8.93 14.53 7.48
N ILE A 8 8.46 13.86 8.52
CA ILE A 8 8.95 14.06 9.88
C ILE A 8 10.17 13.16 10.10
N THR A 9 11.32 13.77 10.32
CA THR A 9 12.58 13.09 10.65
C THR A 9 13.00 13.42 12.07
N TYR A 10 13.70 12.48 12.71
CA TYR A 10 14.20 12.63 14.08
C TYR A 10 15.73 12.63 14.07
N ASP A 11 16.33 13.73 14.51
CA ASP A 11 17.77 13.80 14.72
C ASP A 11 18.13 13.22 16.09
N LYS A 12 18.84 12.09 16.08
CA LYS A 12 19.27 11.37 17.30
C LYS A 12 20.32 12.14 18.11
N ILE A 13 21.03 13.08 17.50
CA ILE A 13 22.10 13.84 18.16
C ILE A 13 21.50 15.01 18.95
N THR A 14 20.61 15.76 18.31
CA THR A 14 19.98 16.96 18.89
C THR A 14 18.65 16.66 19.59
N SER A 15 18.09 15.46 19.40
CA SER A 15 16.75 15.06 19.86
C SER A 15 15.61 15.94 19.30
N VAL A 16 15.85 16.56 18.14
CA VAL A 16 14.90 17.46 17.49
C VAL A 16 14.13 16.71 16.39
N HIS A 17 12.84 16.99 16.29
CA HIS A 17 12.03 16.57 15.16
C HIS A 17 12.00 17.67 14.11
N HIS A 18 12.31 17.31 12.87
CA HIS A 18 12.30 18.22 11.72
C HIS A 18 11.27 17.76 10.70
N TRP A 19 10.61 18.69 10.02
CA TRP A 19 9.82 18.38 8.83
C TRP A 19 10.12 19.33 7.68
N ASN A 20 10.02 18.81 6.46
CA ASN A 20 10.14 19.60 5.25
C ASN A 20 8.80 20.26 4.86
N ASP A 21 8.89 21.29 4.02
CA ASP A 21 7.74 21.94 3.43
C ASP A 21 6.98 20.98 2.51
N GLY A 22 5.69 21.23 2.32
CA GLY A 22 4.85 20.31 1.56
C GLY A 22 3.38 20.73 1.47
N PHE A 23 2.54 19.76 1.12
CA PHE A 23 1.11 19.97 0.93
C PHE A 23 0.29 18.84 1.50
N ILE A 24 -0.83 19.17 2.15
CA ILE A 24 -1.78 18.21 2.72
C ILE A 24 -3.17 18.51 2.16
N ALA A 25 -3.83 17.52 1.56
CA ALA A 25 -5.25 17.61 1.23
C ALA A 25 -6.10 17.09 2.39
N TYR A 26 -7.02 17.90 2.89
CA TYR A 26 -7.92 17.58 4.00
C TYR A 26 -9.30 18.18 3.73
N GLN A 27 -10.36 17.38 3.90
CA GLN A 27 -11.77 17.78 3.68
C GLN A 27 -12.04 18.55 2.37
N GLY A 28 -11.37 18.18 1.28
CA GLY A 28 -11.57 18.80 -0.04
C GLY A 28 -10.76 20.08 -0.29
N SER A 29 -9.95 20.54 0.67
CA SER A 29 -9.04 21.67 0.52
C SER A 29 -7.57 21.24 0.58
N VAL A 30 -6.68 22.04 -0.03
CA VAL A 30 -5.22 21.81 -0.01
C VAL A 30 -4.57 22.85 0.88
N TYR A 31 -3.86 22.37 1.90
CA TYR A 31 -3.16 23.16 2.89
C TYR A 31 -1.66 23.12 2.61
N ARG A 32 -1.02 24.28 2.66
CA ARG A 32 0.43 24.42 2.55
C ARG A 32 1.09 24.18 3.91
N VAL A 33 2.16 23.40 3.92
CA VAL A 33 3.01 23.16 5.08
C VAL A 33 4.34 23.89 4.87
N SER A 34 4.75 24.66 5.86
CA SER A 34 6.10 25.23 5.92
C SER A 34 7.02 24.30 6.71
N ALA A 35 8.27 24.17 6.27
CA ALA A 35 9.29 23.44 7.02
C ALA A 35 9.45 24.00 8.43
N GLY A 36 9.79 23.13 9.39
CA GLY A 36 9.93 23.54 10.78
C GLY A 36 10.55 22.47 11.66
N THR A 37 10.66 22.81 12.94
CA THR A 37 11.26 21.96 13.97
C THR A 37 10.45 22.00 15.26
N ILE A 38 10.45 20.89 16.00
CA ILE A 38 9.93 20.81 17.37
C ILE A 38 11.00 20.14 18.23
N ASP A 39 11.41 20.86 19.27
CA ASP A 39 12.32 20.37 20.29
C ASP A 39 11.53 19.79 21.46
N GLN A 40 12.13 18.87 22.23
CA GLN A 40 11.57 18.37 23.50
C GLN A 40 10.18 17.71 23.37
N VAL A 41 10.03 16.78 22.43
CA VAL A 41 8.82 15.96 22.28
C VAL A 41 8.77 14.86 23.33
N ASP A 42 7.72 14.84 24.16
CA ASP A 42 7.49 13.76 25.11
C ASP A 42 7.14 12.45 24.39
N GLN A 43 7.64 11.32 24.88
CA GLN A 43 7.35 10.00 24.27
C GLN A 43 5.86 9.63 24.26
N ALA A 44 5.07 10.25 25.13
CA ALA A 44 3.62 10.04 25.22
C ALA A 44 2.84 10.89 24.21
N ASP A 45 3.49 11.83 23.52
CA ASP A 45 2.81 12.74 22.61
C ASP A 45 2.51 12.10 21.26
N THR A 46 1.46 12.58 20.63
CA THR A 46 1.11 12.28 19.25
C THR A 46 1.27 13.55 18.40
N PHE A 47 1.78 13.38 17.18
CA PHE A 47 1.84 14.46 16.21
C PHE A 47 0.48 14.70 15.54
N TYR A 48 0.03 15.94 15.58
CA TYR A 48 -1.19 16.40 14.92
C TYR A 48 -0.88 17.49 13.91
N TRP A 49 -1.47 17.38 12.72
CA TRP A 49 -1.54 18.48 11.77
C TRP A 49 -2.76 19.32 12.10
N LEU A 50 -2.52 20.59 12.46
CA LEU A 50 -3.54 21.59 12.74
C LEU A 50 -3.77 22.41 11.48
N PHE A 51 -5.02 22.49 11.04
CA PHE A 51 -5.42 23.17 9.82
C PHE A 51 -6.02 24.53 10.13
N SER A 52 -5.56 25.56 9.43
CA SER A 52 -6.12 26.90 9.52
C SER A 52 -6.40 27.46 8.14
N ARG A 53 -7.47 28.25 8.07
CA ARG A 53 -7.88 29.02 6.90
C ARG A 53 -7.84 30.49 7.30
N THR A 54 -7.01 31.26 6.61
CA THR A 54 -6.94 32.70 6.80
C THR A 54 -7.32 33.38 5.50
N GLU A 55 -8.29 34.28 5.55
CA GLU A 55 -8.60 35.15 4.42
C GLU A 55 -7.60 36.31 4.46
N THR A 56 -6.84 36.46 3.38
CA THR A 56 -5.78 37.46 3.28
C THR A 56 -5.97 38.29 2.02
N ALA A 57 -5.48 39.52 2.03
CA ALA A 57 -5.59 40.48 0.93
C ALA A 57 -7.03 40.86 0.58
N SER A 58 -7.42 42.06 0.97
CA SER A 58 -8.70 42.66 0.65
C SER A 58 -8.57 43.63 -0.53
N LYS A 59 -9.62 43.73 -1.34
CA LYS A 59 -9.73 44.73 -2.40
C LYS A 59 -11.09 45.40 -2.28
N VAL A 60 -11.10 46.72 -2.41
CA VAL A 60 -12.32 47.51 -2.51
C VAL A 60 -12.80 47.48 -3.95
N PHE A 61 -14.05 47.06 -4.16
CA PHE A 61 -14.68 46.97 -5.49
C PHE A 61 -15.46 48.26 -5.81
N GLU A 62 -16.02 48.35 -7.02
CA GLU A 62 -16.69 49.57 -7.52
C GLU A 62 -17.93 49.97 -6.70
N ASP A 63 -18.48 49.02 -5.93
CA ASP A 63 -19.58 49.23 -4.98
C ASP A 63 -19.12 49.81 -3.62
N GLY A 64 -17.81 50.04 -3.45
CA GLY A 64 -17.22 50.52 -2.20
C GLY A 64 -17.10 49.46 -1.11
N ALA A 65 -17.49 48.21 -1.38
CA ALA A 65 -17.36 47.11 -0.43
C ALA A 65 -15.96 46.48 -0.51
N GLU A 66 -15.41 46.18 0.67
CA GLU A 66 -14.14 45.49 0.80
C GLU A 66 -14.38 43.98 0.80
N HIS A 67 -13.81 43.29 -0.18
CA HIS A 67 -13.90 41.84 -0.29
C HIS A 67 -12.52 41.19 -0.20
N ASN A 68 -12.44 40.10 0.56
CA ASN A 68 -11.25 39.26 0.62
C ASN A 68 -11.03 38.59 -0.75
N THR A 69 -9.85 38.78 -1.32
CA THR A 69 -9.51 38.30 -2.66
C THR A 69 -8.69 37.02 -2.63
N GLN A 70 -8.11 36.66 -1.48
CA GLN A 70 -7.32 35.45 -1.34
C GLN A 70 -7.68 34.70 -0.05
N VAL A 71 -7.65 33.38 -0.15
CA VAL A 71 -7.81 32.48 0.99
C VAL A 71 -6.57 31.62 1.05
N VAL A 72 -5.89 31.66 2.19
CA VAL A 72 -4.67 30.90 2.44
C VAL A 72 -4.99 29.77 3.41
N TYR A 73 -4.71 28.55 2.98
CA TYR A 73 -4.86 27.34 3.76
C TYR A 73 -3.49 26.89 4.24
N VAL A 74 -3.28 26.81 5.55
CA VAL A 74 -2.01 26.43 6.17
C VAL A 74 -2.21 25.23 7.09
N ALA A 75 -1.26 24.31 7.08
CA ALA A 75 -1.18 23.23 8.05
C ALA A 75 0.11 23.35 8.87
N GLN A 76 -0.02 23.20 10.18
CA GLN A 76 1.10 23.27 11.13
C GLN A 76 1.17 21.97 11.94
N LEU A 77 2.39 21.48 12.16
CA LEU A 77 2.62 20.31 13.01
C LEU A 77 2.66 20.74 14.48
N ALA A 78 1.98 19.99 15.34
CA ALA A 78 2.04 20.14 16.79
C ALA A 78 2.24 18.78 17.46
N SER A 79 3.02 18.76 18.54
CA SER A 79 3.15 17.61 19.45
C SER A 79 2.20 17.81 20.62
N MET A 80 1.26 16.88 20.83
CA MET A 80 0.29 16.98 21.92
C MET A 80 -0.03 15.61 22.51
N ARG A 81 -0.14 15.54 23.83
CA ARG A 81 -0.55 14.31 24.55
C ARG A 81 -1.99 13.90 24.27
N PHE A 82 -2.87 14.88 24.10
CA PHE A 82 -4.29 14.67 23.81
C PHE A 82 -4.65 15.38 22.50
N ALA A 83 -5.68 14.87 21.82
CA ALA A 83 -6.20 15.52 20.63
C ALA A 83 -6.69 16.95 20.97
N PRO A 84 -6.53 17.92 20.05
CA PRO A 84 -7.08 19.26 20.23
C PRO A 84 -8.58 19.23 20.54
N GLU A 85 -9.02 20.08 21.47
CA GLU A 85 -10.44 20.15 21.86
C GLU A 85 -11.33 20.81 20.79
N ALA A 86 -10.73 21.61 19.89
CA ALA A 86 -11.42 22.33 18.84
C ALA A 86 -10.53 22.57 17.62
N GLY A 87 -11.16 22.93 16.51
CA GLY A 87 -10.50 23.21 15.23
C GLY A 87 -10.38 21.98 14.33
N ASP A 88 -9.94 22.21 13.10
CA ASP A 88 -9.68 21.15 12.14
C ASP A 88 -8.28 20.57 12.40
N TYR A 89 -8.22 19.27 12.71
CA TYR A 89 -6.97 18.57 12.93
C TYR A 89 -7.03 17.12 12.49
N ILE A 90 -5.86 16.52 12.27
CA ILE A 90 -5.73 15.08 12.07
C ILE A 90 -4.38 14.61 12.61
N ALA A 91 -4.36 13.43 13.24
CA ALA A 91 -3.11 12.81 13.66
C ALA A 91 -2.27 12.43 12.41
N ASP A 92 -0.96 12.68 12.41
CA ASP A 92 -0.08 12.36 11.28
C ASP A 92 -0.19 10.89 10.87
N LYS A 93 -0.27 9.98 11.85
CA LYS A 93 -0.47 8.54 11.64
C LYS A 93 -1.73 8.18 10.82
N ASN A 94 -2.72 9.07 10.79
CA ASN A 94 -3.98 8.87 10.06
C ASN A 94 -3.97 9.53 8.67
N LEU A 95 -2.89 10.20 8.28
CA LEU A 95 -2.76 10.79 6.94
C LEU A 95 -2.05 9.82 5.98
N PRO A 96 -2.73 9.34 4.92
CA PRO A 96 -2.06 8.61 3.86
C PRO A 96 -1.14 9.54 3.07
N ARG A 97 0.03 9.05 2.63
CA ARG A 97 1.05 9.81 1.88
C ARG A 97 1.01 9.45 0.39
N LEU A 98 0.52 10.36 -0.44
CA LEU A 98 0.63 10.28 -1.91
C LEU A 98 2.11 10.45 -2.28
N GLY A 99 2.67 9.49 -3.02
CA GLY A 99 4.07 9.47 -3.45
C GLY A 99 4.95 8.46 -2.72
N VAL A 100 4.65 8.13 -1.46
CA VAL A 100 5.37 7.07 -0.72
C VAL A 100 4.67 5.71 -0.84
N ASP A 101 3.40 5.66 -1.24
CA ASP A 101 2.64 4.41 -1.36
C ASP A 101 2.73 3.71 -2.72
N PHE A 102 3.30 4.36 -3.74
CA PHE A 102 3.50 3.77 -5.07
C PHE A 102 4.90 3.20 -5.31
N ALA A 103 5.88 3.53 -4.45
CA ALA A 103 7.27 3.11 -4.56
C ALA A 103 7.82 2.57 -3.23
N ARG A 104 7.00 1.83 -2.47
CA ARG A 104 7.49 1.15 -1.27
C ARG A 104 8.36 -0.03 -1.69
N SER A 105 9.57 -0.14 -1.12
CA SER A 105 10.21 -1.45 -1.01
C SER A 105 9.25 -2.40 -0.28
N PRO A 106 9.06 -3.65 -0.74
CA PRO A 106 8.07 -4.54 -0.16
C PRO A 106 8.33 -4.67 1.33
N ARG A 107 7.39 -4.21 2.16
CA ARG A 107 7.49 -4.32 3.63
C ARG A 107 7.28 -5.75 4.09
N LEU A 108 6.70 -6.56 3.21
CA LEU A 108 6.28 -7.91 3.47
C LEU A 108 7.43 -8.86 3.15
N ASN A 109 8.01 -9.40 4.22
CA ASN A 109 8.81 -10.62 4.09
C ASN A 109 7.90 -11.71 3.54
N TYR A 110 8.33 -12.32 2.44
CA TYR A 110 7.62 -13.43 1.83
C TYR A 110 8.47 -14.70 1.88
N SER A 111 7.79 -15.84 1.89
CA SER A 111 8.41 -17.14 1.73
C SER A 111 7.62 -17.97 0.74
N TYR A 112 8.32 -18.80 -0.02
CA TYR A 112 7.72 -19.72 -0.95
C TYR A 112 8.30 -21.11 -0.78
N ASN A 113 7.43 -22.11 -0.75
CA ASN A 113 7.81 -23.50 -0.79
C ASN A 113 6.86 -24.25 -1.73
N GLY A 114 7.38 -24.83 -2.82
CA GLY A 114 6.58 -25.50 -3.82
C GLY A 114 7.33 -25.79 -5.10
N ILE A 115 6.59 -26.24 -6.11
CA ILE A 115 7.10 -26.47 -7.47
C ILE A 115 7.39 -25.12 -8.16
N GLY A 116 8.46 -25.04 -8.95
CA GLY A 116 8.90 -23.80 -9.57
C GLY A 116 9.63 -22.86 -8.59
N SER A 117 9.90 -21.64 -9.04
CA SER A 117 10.68 -20.65 -8.30
C SER A 117 10.02 -19.27 -8.32
N VAL A 118 10.05 -18.55 -7.21
CA VAL A 118 9.66 -17.14 -7.18
C VAL A 118 10.74 -16.32 -7.87
N VAL A 119 10.35 -15.60 -8.91
CA VAL A 119 11.22 -14.63 -9.58
C VAL A 119 11.18 -13.31 -8.82
N ASN A 120 9.98 -12.85 -8.49
CA ASN A 120 9.75 -11.63 -7.75
C ASN A 120 8.36 -11.63 -7.12
N PHE A 121 8.22 -10.87 -6.04
CA PHE A 121 6.94 -10.39 -5.54
C PHE A 121 6.97 -8.87 -5.50
N GLN A 122 6.07 -8.23 -6.24
CA GLN A 122 5.96 -6.78 -6.30
C GLN A 122 4.68 -6.33 -5.58
N GLU A 123 4.83 -5.68 -4.43
CA GLU A 123 3.73 -5.00 -3.75
C GLU A 123 3.20 -3.87 -4.65
N LEU A 124 1.88 -3.85 -4.90
CA LEU A 124 1.21 -2.81 -5.70
C LEU A 124 0.47 -1.80 -4.79
N SER A 125 -0.07 -2.29 -3.69
CA SER A 125 -0.78 -1.49 -2.70
C SER A 125 -0.69 -2.16 -1.33
N ARG A 126 -1.24 -1.49 -0.31
CA ARG A 126 -1.39 -2.06 1.03
C ARG A 126 -2.15 -3.41 1.03
N TYR A 127 -3.01 -3.66 0.05
CA TYR A 127 -3.89 -4.84 0.01
C TYR A 127 -3.68 -5.70 -1.24
N SER A 128 -2.61 -5.46 -2.01
CA SER A 128 -2.37 -6.21 -3.24
C SER A 128 -0.93 -6.20 -3.74
N GLY A 129 -0.57 -7.24 -4.48
CA GLY A 129 0.74 -7.42 -5.08
C GLY A 129 0.73 -8.44 -6.21
N ILE A 130 1.79 -8.45 -7.01
CA ILE A 130 1.98 -9.41 -8.11
C ILE A 130 3.02 -10.43 -7.68
N LEU A 131 2.63 -11.70 -7.66
CA LEU A 131 3.54 -12.83 -7.52
C LEU A 131 3.93 -13.34 -8.90
N THR A 132 5.23 -13.34 -9.21
CA THR A 132 5.76 -13.91 -10.45
C THR A 132 6.49 -15.21 -10.17
N LEU A 133 5.97 -16.32 -10.70
CA LEU A 133 6.59 -17.64 -10.63
C LEU A 133 7.22 -18.01 -11.97
N ARG A 134 8.35 -18.72 -11.91
CA ARG A 134 9.01 -19.35 -13.05
C ARG A 134 9.00 -20.86 -12.86
N PHE A 135 8.50 -21.55 -13.88
CA PHE A 135 8.59 -23.00 -14.00
C PHE A 135 9.58 -23.38 -15.09
N GLU A 136 10.38 -24.40 -14.83
CA GLU A 136 11.26 -25.02 -15.81
C GLU A 136 10.55 -26.18 -16.52
N PRO A 137 10.99 -26.60 -17.72
CA PRO A 137 10.28 -27.61 -18.50
C PRO A 137 10.07 -28.98 -17.84
N LYS A 138 10.82 -29.30 -16.77
CA LYS A 138 10.72 -30.56 -16.05
C LYS A 138 9.89 -30.46 -14.77
N ASP A 139 9.34 -29.28 -14.46
CA ASP A 139 8.47 -29.08 -13.32
C ASP A 139 7.13 -29.77 -13.56
N ALA A 140 6.85 -30.82 -12.80
CA ALA A 140 5.62 -31.59 -12.89
C ALA A 140 4.55 -30.93 -12.02
N LEU A 141 3.74 -30.05 -12.60
CA LEU A 141 2.61 -29.42 -11.93
C LEU A 141 1.46 -30.41 -11.79
N PRO A 142 0.78 -30.49 -10.63
CA PRO A 142 -0.43 -31.30 -10.53
C PRO A 142 -1.52 -30.72 -11.44
N THR A 143 -2.30 -31.60 -12.08
CA THR A 143 -3.44 -31.19 -12.90
C THR A 143 -4.58 -30.63 -12.05
N THR A 144 -4.74 -31.17 -10.84
CA THR A 144 -5.62 -30.65 -9.80
C THR A 144 -4.96 -30.81 -8.44
N GLY A 145 -4.95 -29.75 -7.62
CA GLY A 145 -4.46 -29.80 -6.24
C GLY A 145 -3.36 -28.80 -5.92
N ASN A 146 -2.89 -28.85 -4.68
CA ASN A 146 -1.87 -27.94 -4.14
C ASN A 146 -0.48 -28.27 -4.73
N PHE A 147 0.25 -27.26 -5.17
CA PHE A 147 1.64 -27.40 -5.64
C PHE A 147 2.64 -26.50 -4.90
N GLY A 148 2.16 -25.60 -4.05
CA GLY A 148 3.04 -24.67 -3.36
C GLY A 148 2.32 -23.83 -2.31
N THR A 149 3.11 -23.22 -1.44
CA THR A 149 2.64 -22.28 -0.42
C THR A 149 3.47 -21.01 -0.53
N PHE A 150 2.81 -19.89 -0.77
CA PHE A 150 3.36 -18.54 -0.72
C PHE A 150 2.80 -17.83 0.51
N LEU A 151 3.65 -17.46 1.45
CA LEU A 151 3.25 -16.79 2.68
C LEU A 151 3.80 -15.37 2.69
N LEU A 152 2.95 -14.43 3.09
CA LEU A 152 3.33 -13.07 3.44
C LEU A 152 3.28 -12.91 4.96
N SER A 153 4.34 -12.38 5.56
CA SER A 153 4.41 -12.20 7.01
C SER A 153 3.27 -11.31 7.51
N GLY A 154 2.47 -11.82 8.45
CA GLY A 154 1.38 -11.07 9.09
C GLY A 154 0.08 -10.99 8.27
N ILE A 155 -0.06 -11.78 7.20
CA ILE A 155 -1.25 -11.81 6.35
C ILE A 155 -1.81 -13.23 6.31
N ASN A 156 -3.08 -13.39 6.70
CA ASN A 156 -3.73 -14.70 6.82
C ASN A 156 -4.86 -14.94 5.81
N ASN A 157 -5.26 -13.92 5.04
CA ASN A 157 -6.35 -14.01 4.05
C ASN A 157 -5.90 -13.47 2.69
N MET A 158 -5.31 -14.34 1.86
CA MET A 158 -4.84 -13.99 0.51
C MET A 158 -5.71 -14.67 -0.54
N ALA A 159 -6.06 -13.94 -1.60
CA ALA A 159 -6.79 -14.47 -2.73
C ALA A 159 -6.16 -14.00 -4.05
N GLY A 160 -6.08 -14.89 -5.03
CA GLY A 160 -5.62 -14.56 -6.38
C GLY A 160 -6.00 -15.65 -7.35
N ARG A 161 -6.12 -15.30 -8.63
CA ARG A 161 -6.33 -16.28 -9.70
C ARG A 161 -5.56 -15.87 -10.94
N TYR A 162 -4.97 -16.86 -11.58
CA TYR A 162 -4.39 -16.73 -12.90
C TYR A 162 -4.82 -17.91 -13.77
N THR A 163 -5.30 -17.64 -14.97
CA THR A 163 -5.64 -18.67 -15.95
C THR A 163 -4.62 -18.61 -17.06
N PHE A 164 -4.01 -19.74 -17.38
CA PHE A 164 -3.15 -19.84 -18.56
C PHE A 164 -3.57 -20.99 -19.46
N VAL A 165 -3.18 -20.83 -20.72
CA VAL A 165 -3.34 -21.83 -21.77
C VAL A 165 -1.96 -22.10 -22.31
N ASP A 166 -1.50 -23.34 -22.17
CA ASP A 166 -0.29 -23.83 -22.81
C ASP A 166 -0.71 -24.75 -23.97
N PRO A 167 0.01 -24.78 -25.11
CA PRO A 167 -0.36 -25.62 -26.25
C PRO A 167 -0.58 -27.10 -25.92
N ASN A 168 0.07 -27.61 -24.87
CA ASN A 168 0.03 -29.02 -24.49
C ASN A 168 -0.74 -29.28 -23.18
N MET A 169 -1.38 -28.24 -22.64
CA MET A 169 -2.08 -28.28 -21.37
C MET A 169 -3.48 -27.66 -21.54
N PRO A 170 -4.55 -28.34 -21.12
CA PRO A 170 -5.87 -27.72 -21.05
C PRO A 170 -5.82 -26.41 -20.24
N PRO A 171 -6.73 -25.46 -20.47
CA PRO A 171 -6.83 -24.24 -19.68
C PRO A 171 -6.73 -24.57 -18.19
N THR A 172 -5.71 -24.01 -17.55
CA THR A 172 -5.34 -24.32 -16.16
C THR A 172 -5.52 -23.05 -15.34
N ASP A 173 -6.37 -23.14 -14.33
CA ASP A 173 -6.50 -22.11 -13.32
C ASP A 173 -5.48 -22.38 -12.21
N ILE A 174 -4.74 -21.35 -11.81
CA ILE A 174 -3.94 -21.33 -10.59
C ILE A 174 -4.64 -20.37 -9.63
N ASP A 175 -5.14 -20.92 -8.52
CA ASP A 175 -5.72 -20.15 -7.44
C ASP A 175 -4.71 -20.02 -6.30
N VAL A 176 -4.63 -18.82 -5.74
CA VAL A 176 -3.98 -18.54 -4.46
C VAL A 176 -5.10 -18.34 -3.45
N VAL A 177 -5.16 -19.18 -2.41
CA VAL A 177 -6.13 -19.04 -1.32
C VAL A 177 -5.42 -19.25 0.02
N ASN A 178 -5.40 -18.22 0.85
CA ASN A 178 -4.69 -18.17 2.14
C ASN A 178 -3.27 -18.71 2.04
N GLY A 179 -2.58 -18.27 0.98
CA GLY A 179 -1.21 -18.63 0.66
C GLY A 179 -1.02 -19.98 -0.02
N LYS A 180 -2.04 -20.83 -0.13
CA LYS A 180 -1.93 -22.10 -0.87
C LYS A 180 -2.14 -21.86 -2.35
N LEU A 181 -1.21 -22.36 -3.18
CA LEU A 181 -1.33 -22.34 -4.63
C LEU A 181 -1.87 -23.67 -5.13
N THR A 182 -3.01 -23.60 -5.80
CA THR A 182 -3.75 -24.77 -6.26
C THR A 182 -3.95 -24.71 -7.76
N CYS A 183 -3.53 -25.75 -8.47
CA CYS A 183 -3.90 -25.94 -9.87
C CYS A 183 -5.31 -26.52 -9.96
N ARG A 184 -6.09 -26.03 -10.91
CA ARG A 184 -7.38 -26.60 -11.31
C ARG A 184 -7.46 -26.60 -12.84
N GLN A 185 -7.24 -27.76 -13.41
CA GLN A 185 -7.52 -27.99 -14.82
C GLN A 185 -8.96 -28.35 -15.06
N LYS A 186 -9.56 -27.72 -16.08
CA LYS A 186 -10.78 -28.24 -16.68
C LYS A 186 -10.40 -29.35 -17.66
N LEU A 187 -10.34 -30.58 -17.16
CA LEU A 187 -10.13 -31.77 -17.98
C LEU A 187 -11.45 -32.13 -18.68
N GLY A 188 -11.39 -32.41 -19.98
CA GLY A 188 -12.50 -33.02 -20.72
C GLY A 188 -12.70 -34.48 -20.31
N GLU A 189 -13.84 -35.06 -20.67
CA GLU A 189 -14.12 -36.49 -20.41
C GLU A 189 -13.00 -37.39 -20.96
N GLY A 190 -12.52 -38.34 -20.15
CA GLY A 190 -11.51 -39.32 -20.56
C GLY A 190 -10.04 -38.92 -20.34
N PHE A 191 -9.75 -37.69 -19.91
CA PHE A 191 -8.38 -37.28 -19.55
C PHE A 191 -8.09 -37.55 -18.07
N SER A 192 -7.20 -38.51 -17.78
CA SER A 192 -6.68 -38.76 -16.43
C SER A 192 -5.16 -38.71 -16.42
N ARG A 193 -4.61 -37.52 -16.19
CA ARG A 193 -3.22 -37.33 -15.79
C ARG A 193 -3.20 -36.65 -14.43
N SER A 194 -2.37 -37.11 -13.51
CA SER A 194 -2.21 -36.48 -12.20
C SER A 194 -1.28 -35.27 -12.24
N HIS A 195 -0.37 -35.22 -13.22
CA HIS A 195 0.58 -34.13 -13.41
C HIS A 195 0.74 -33.78 -14.89
N ALA A 196 1.13 -32.53 -15.15
CA ALA A 196 1.51 -32.01 -16.45
C ALA A 196 2.86 -31.29 -16.34
N THR A 197 3.68 -31.45 -17.37
CA THR A 197 4.94 -30.72 -17.53
C THR A 197 4.75 -29.62 -18.55
N LEU A 198 5.53 -28.55 -18.43
CA LEU A 198 5.54 -27.45 -19.39
C LEU A 198 6.64 -27.71 -20.43
N GLU A 199 6.41 -27.44 -21.71
CA GLU A 199 7.45 -27.68 -22.73
C GLU A 199 8.57 -26.63 -22.69
N HIS A 200 8.24 -25.45 -22.17
CA HIS A 200 9.12 -24.31 -22.16
C HIS A 200 9.21 -23.72 -20.76
N ARG A 201 10.21 -22.88 -20.55
CA ARG A 201 10.26 -22.05 -19.36
C ARG A 201 9.07 -21.11 -19.38
N THR A 202 8.20 -21.23 -18.38
CA THR A 202 6.97 -20.44 -18.30
C THR A 202 7.03 -19.50 -17.11
N TYR A 203 6.63 -18.26 -17.35
CA TYR A 203 6.46 -17.26 -16.31
C TYR A 203 4.97 -17.01 -16.13
N ILE A 204 4.50 -17.09 -14.89
CA ILE A 204 3.13 -16.73 -14.54
C ILE A 204 3.15 -15.57 -13.56
N SER A 205 2.28 -14.60 -13.79
CA SER A 205 2.13 -13.43 -12.92
C SER A 205 0.71 -13.43 -12.37
N ILE A 206 0.60 -13.62 -11.07
CA ILE A 206 -0.67 -13.72 -10.36
C ILE A 206 -0.88 -12.43 -9.58
N LEU A 207 -1.97 -11.72 -9.84
CA LEU A 207 -2.44 -10.67 -8.95
C LEU A 207 -3.02 -11.30 -7.70
N ILE A 208 -2.42 -10.99 -6.54
CA ILE A 208 -2.86 -11.42 -5.23
C ILE A 208 -3.39 -10.19 -4.49
N SER A 209 -4.57 -10.31 -3.91
CA SER A 209 -5.15 -9.36 -2.97
C SER A 209 -5.23 -9.97 -1.59
N TRP A 210 -5.14 -9.16 -0.55
CA TRP A 210 -5.26 -9.60 0.83
C TRP A 210 -5.85 -8.53 1.73
N ASP A 211 -6.40 -8.99 2.85
CA ASP A 211 -6.91 -8.13 3.91
C ASP A 211 -6.05 -8.29 5.18
N TYR A 212 -5.75 -7.16 5.82
CA TYR A 212 -5.30 -7.16 7.21
C TYR A 212 -6.56 -7.26 8.07
N GLU A 213 -7.06 -8.47 8.34
CA GLU A 213 -8.13 -8.57 9.33
C GLU A 213 -7.60 -8.18 10.71
N GLU A 214 -8.03 -7.00 11.17
CA GLU A 214 -8.33 -6.72 12.57
C GLU A 214 -9.34 -7.78 13.06
N ASN A 215 -8.99 -8.54 14.10
CA ASN A 215 -9.77 -9.59 14.77
C ASN A 215 -9.70 -11.02 14.20
N ASN A 216 -8.64 -11.72 14.60
CA ASN A 216 -8.79 -13.14 14.98
C ASN A 216 -9.00 -13.21 16.50
N GLY A 217 -10.27 -13.20 16.93
CA GLY A 217 -10.73 -13.69 18.25
C GLY A 217 -10.30 -12.91 19.48
#